data_AF-A0A940PGS0-F1
#
_entry.id   AF-A0A940PGS0-F1
#
_cell.length_a   1.000
_cell.length_b   1.000
_cell.length_c   1.000
_cell.angle_alpha   90.00
_cell.angle_beta   90.00
_cell.angle_gamma   90.00
#
_symmetry.space_group_name_H-M   'P 1'
#
loop_
_entity.id
_entity.type
_entity.pdbx_description
1 polymer ?
#
loop_
_entity_poly.entity_id
_entity_poly.type
_entity_poly.pdbx_seq_one_letter_code
_entity_poly.pdbx_strand_id
1 'polypeptide(L)'
;MTTQEAALAYASANFLLIPVCHPRHEGASEHHKATCGNPGKAPRIGNWSARGTDDPETISEWFGEWPESNVGMLTGSKAGIVGIDADGAYGESRVHELFGGEPPLTWAFSTPGGGARYLLGIPKGTAYQKYTDRGPNGGHEELSILADGQLTVLPPSLHRNGGRYEWLPGRGPGDVPLADAPQAILKLLSPKTTVKTTLDGEAEPFERPSVPKRDQDTITGSSPSADQILDVLTKKCEKMRNFVEEQKGIGCDEDSWHKVTAMLVRAGYPEAARAFSQLSGKHDARNEQRIAQMAAEGDSASYGPTRCRTFGCGEEQISKCFGTVRTNGEDEITNSPALFVSPRKAKKASAFSAKIRAKADLLPERYSVRGSNLCLALKDKDGEQTFVPQANFFAWINKDIVKDDGAERQRFYELEGCILYNGKRLPPILVPASDFESMKWLAGWGLSRTSSRATRSGIPSATPSNRRRAGQ
;
A
#
# COMPACT_ATOMS: atom_id res chain seq x y z
N MET A 1 11.94 5.39 32.87
CA MET A 1 12.17 5.52 31.42
C MET A 1 11.02 6.32 30.84
N THR A 2 11.31 7.43 30.17
CA THR A 2 10.32 8.24 29.46
C THR A 2 9.90 7.56 28.15
N THR A 3 8.80 8.01 27.53
CA THR A 3 8.38 7.49 26.21
C THR A 3 9.40 7.83 25.12
N GLN A 4 10.08 8.97 25.21
CA GLN A 4 11.18 9.33 24.29
C GLN A 4 12.38 8.40 24.43
N GLU A 5 12.86 8.16 25.65
CA GLU A 5 13.98 7.24 25.91
C GLU A 5 13.67 5.84 25.38
N ALA A 6 12.45 5.36 25.62
CA ALA A 6 11.98 4.08 25.11
C ALA A 6 11.93 4.07 23.57
N ALA A 7 11.41 5.13 22.94
CA ALA A 7 11.35 5.24 21.49
C ALA A 7 12.74 5.19 20.85
N LEU A 8 13.73 5.89 21.41
CA LEU A 8 15.11 5.85 20.92
C LEU A 8 15.75 4.46 21.10
N ALA A 9 15.44 3.77 22.21
CA ALA A 9 15.87 2.39 22.41
C ALA A 9 15.25 1.43 21.37
N TYR A 10 13.96 1.57 21.09
CA TYR A 10 13.28 0.75 20.06
C TYR A 10 13.74 1.05 18.64
N ALA A 11 14.10 2.30 18.35
CA ALA A 11 14.70 2.68 17.07
C ALA A 11 16.01 1.90 16.82
N SER A 12 16.82 1.72 17.86
CA SER A 12 18.04 0.89 17.80
C SER A 12 17.74 -0.60 17.54
N ALA A 13 16.51 -1.05 17.83
CA ALA A 13 16.01 -2.38 17.48
C ALA A 13 15.30 -2.42 16.10
N ASN A 14 15.45 -1.37 15.28
CA ASN A 14 14.86 -1.19 13.94
C ASN A 14 13.33 -1.09 13.91
N PHE A 15 12.73 -0.52 14.96
CA PHE A 15 11.28 -0.31 15.01
C PHE A 15 10.94 0.95 14.23
N LEU A 16 9.90 0.88 13.37
CA LEU A 16 9.37 2.06 12.70
C LEU A 16 8.33 2.74 13.60
N LEU A 17 8.75 3.83 14.23
CA LEU A 17 8.02 4.50 15.30
C LEU A 17 7.29 5.75 14.83
N ILE A 18 6.28 6.14 15.60
CA ILE A 18 5.51 7.38 15.46
C ILE A 18 5.03 7.89 16.84
N PRO A 19 4.82 9.20 17.01
CA PRO A 19 4.17 9.75 18.19
C PRO A 19 2.66 9.49 18.12
N VAL A 20 2.12 8.94 19.20
CA VAL A 20 0.70 8.68 19.40
C VAL A 20 0.18 9.62 20.48
N CYS A 21 -1.05 10.12 20.33
CA CYS A 21 -1.59 11.09 21.26
C CYS A 21 -1.67 10.51 22.69
N HIS A 22 -1.47 11.38 23.68
CA HIS A 22 -1.71 11.03 25.08
C HIS A 22 -3.19 10.67 25.28
N PRO A 23 -3.56 9.70 26.14
CA PRO A 23 -4.95 9.36 26.43
C PRO A 23 -5.80 10.53 26.94
N ARG A 24 -5.19 11.54 27.55
CA ARG A 24 -5.86 12.78 27.97
C ARG A 24 -5.65 13.96 27.01
N HIS A 25 -5.10 13.69 25.82
CA HIS A 25 -4.75 14.69 24.82
C HIS A 25 -3.82 15.80 25.33
N GLU A 26 -2.92 15.44 26.25
CA GLU A 26 -1.90 16.35 26.76
C GLU A 26 -0.98 16.81 25.62
N GLY A 27 -0.73 18.12 25.58
CA GLY A 27 -0.02 18.79 24.49
C GLY A 27 -0.69 18.72 23.11
N ALA A 28 -1.95 18.26 23.00
CA ALA A 28 -2.63 18.14 21.70
C ALA A 28 -3.31 19.45 21.30
N SER A 29 -3.41 19.68 19.99
CA SER A 29 -4.15 20.83 19.45
C SER A 29 -5.66 20.70 19.72
N GLU A 30 -6.36 21.83 19.77
CA GLU A 30 -7.82 21.84 19.94
C GLU A 30 -8.54 21.07 18.84
N HIS A 31 -8.05 21.16 17.60
CA HIS A 31 -8.58 20.37 16.49
C HIS A 31 -8.42 18.86 16.73
N HIS A 32 -7.27 18.40 17.21
CA HIS A 32 -7.07 16.99 17.53
C HIS A 32 -7.99 16.55 18.68
N LYS A 33 -8.11 17.35 19.74
CA LYS A 33 -9.02 17.06 20.87
C LYS A 33 -10.47 16.88 20.40
N ALA A 34 -10.92 17.72 19.47
CA ALA A 34 -12.29 17.68 18.94
C ALA A 34 -12.56 16.51 17.98
N THR A 35 -11.53 15.98 17.31
CA THR A 35 -11.68 14.99 16.22
C THR A 35 -11.12 13.61 16.54
N CYS A 36 -10.43 13.44 17.67
CA CYS A 36 -9.79 12.16 18.02
C CYS A 36 -10.82 11.11 18.45
N GLY A 37 -11.03 10.10 17.59
CA GLY A 37 -11.91 8.98 17.90
C GLY A 37 -11.31 7.90 18.81
N ASN A 38 -9.99 7.90 19.03
CA ASN A 38 -9.29 6.87 19.83
C ASN A 38 -8.14 7.46 20.67
N PRO A 39 -8.44 8.17 21.78
CA PRO A 39 -7.42 8.75 22.64
C PRO A 39 -6.43 7.69 23.16
N GLY A 40 -5.13 8.01 23.16
CA GLY A 40 -4.08 7.07 23.56
C GLY A 40 -3.62 6.11 22.45
N LYS A 41 -4.35 6.05 21.32
CA LYS A 41 -4.06 5.16 20.17
C LYS A 41 -4.08 5.88 18.81
N ALA A 42 -4.42 7.17 18.78
CA ALA A 42 -4.46 7.95 17.54
C ALA A 42 -3.08 8.60 17.23
N PRO A 43 -2.54 8.42 16.02
CA PRO A 43 -1.30 9.09 15.61
C PRO A 43 -1.40 10.61 15.66
N ARG A 44 -0.33 11.27 16.09
CA ARG A 44 -0.24 12.75 16.07
C ARG A 44 0.15 13.32 14.71
N ILE A 45 0.77 12.50 13.87
CA ILE A 45 1.22 12.89 12.54
C ILE A 45 0.28 12.38 11.45
N GLY A 46 0.00 13.22 10.46
CA GLY A 46 -0.71 12.80 9.25
C GLY A 46 0.14 11.84 8.41
N ASN A 47 -0.52 10.96 7.64
CA ASN A 47 0.13 9.94 6.80
C ASN A 47 1.17 9.09 7.55
N TRP A 48 0.87 8.78 8.82
CA TRP A 48 1.75 8.07 9.75
C TRP A 48 2.28 6.73 9.21
N SER A 49 1.47 5.99 8.44
CA SER A 49 1.87 4.69 7.87
C SER A 49 3.04 4.81 6.87
N ALA A 50 3.11 5.93 6.15
CA ALA A 50 4.24 6.24 5.29
C ALA A 50 5.42 6.83 6.07
N ARG A 51 5.15 7.57 7.17
CA ARG A 51 6.14 8.37 7.90
C ARG A 51 6.82 7.68 9.08
N GLY A 52 6.34 6.51 9.53
CA GLY A 52 7.02 5.79 10.62
C GLY A 52 8.49 5.53 10.31
N THR A 53 9.35 5.79 11.30
CA THR A 53 10.81 5.94 11.16
C THR A 53 11.55 5.32 12.34
N ASP A 54 12.78 4.88 12.13
CA ASP A 54 13.77 4.48 13.13
C ASP A 54 14.90 5.52 13.27
N ASP A 55 14.78 6.68 12.63
CA ASP A 55 15.75 7.77 12.72
C ASP A 55 15.68 8.48 14.08
N PRO A 56 16.76 8.47 14.89
CA PRO A 56 16.76 9.05 16.23
C PRO A 56 16.59 10.57 16.24
N GLU A 57 17.01 11.29 15.18
CA GLU A 57 16.83 12.73 15.07
C GLU A 57 15.35 13.06 14.92
N THR A 58 14.67 12.47 13.93
CA THR A 58 13.23 12.64 13.72
C THR A 58 12.41 12.24 14.96
N ILE A 59 12.79 11.15 15.64
CA ILE A 59 12.12 10.72 16.87
C ILE A 59 12.32 11.76 17.97
N SER A 60 13.54 12.25 18.16
CA SER A 60 13.83 13.26 19.18
C SER A 60 13.08 14.57 18.93
N GLU A 61 12.94 14.98 17.67
CA GLU A 61 12.12 16.13 17.29
C GLU A 61 10.65 15.93 17.66
N TRP A 62 10.05 14.79 17.29
CA TRP A 62 8.64 14.52 17.59
C TRP A 62 8.34 14.46 19.08
N PHE A 63 9.20 13.82 19.86
CA PHE A 63 9.02 13.74 21.31
C PHE A 63 9.49 15.02 22.03
N GLY A 64 10.31 15.85 21.41
CA GLY A 64 10.58 17.21 21.88
C GLY A 64 9.37 18.14 21.68
N GLU A 65 8.68 18.02 20.54
CA GLU A 65 7.45 18.78 20.27
C GLU A 65 6.28 18.28 21.13
N TRP A 66 6.18 16.96 21.34
CA TRP A 66 5.10 16.34 22.11
C TRP A 66 5.62 15.34 23.16
N PRO A 67 6.17 15.82 24.28
CA PRO A 67 6.82 14.97 25.30
C PRO A 67 5.92 13.90 25.92
N GLU A 68 4.64 14.21 26.10
CA GLU A 68 3.64 13.30 26.70
C GLU A 68 3.06 12.28 25.70
N SER A 69 3.62 12.19 24.49
CA SER A 69 3.13 11.25 23.48
C SER A 69 3.39 9.81 23.89
N ASN A 70 2.43 8.95 23.57
CA ASN A 70 2.62 7.51 23.54
C ASN A 70 3.55 7.12 22.36
N VAL A 71 4.16 5.96 22.48
CA VAL A 71 5.02 5.36 21.46
C VAL A 71 4.20 4.41 20.60
N GLY A 72 3.97 4.78 19.33
CA GLY A 72 3.38 3.89 18.33
C GLY A 72 4.45 3.23 17.48
N MET A 73 4.22 1.98 17.08
CA MET A 73 5.04 1.24 16.12
C MET A 73 4.16 0.78 14.96
N LEU A 74 4.65 0.97 13.74
CA LEU A 74 4.03 0.41 12.54
C LEU A 74 4.20 -1.11 12.51
N THR A 75 3.19 -1.80 12.01
CA THR A 75 3.23 -3.24 11.76
C THR A 75 3.15 -3.55 10.27
N GLY A 76 3.39 -4.81 9.91
CA GLY A 76 3.35 -5.31 8.55
C GLY A 76 4.71 -5.31 7.85
N SER A 77 4.66 -5.53 6.55
CA SER A 77 5.75 -5.75 5.62
C SER A 77 6.81 -4.64 5.59
N LYS A 78 6.41 -3.38 5.87
CA LYS A 78 7.34 -2.24 5.97
C LYS A 78 8.22 -2.36 7.22
N ALA A 79 7.61 -2.70 8.36
CA ALA A 79 8.31 -2.90 9.62
C ALA A 79 9.04 -4.25 9.68
N GLY A 80 8.52 -5.26 8.97
CA GLY A 80 8.97 -6.65 9.11
C GLY A 80 8.49 -7.28 10.41
N ILE A 81 7.46 -6.72 11.05
CA ILE A 81 6.94 -7.15 12.35
C ILE A 81 5.41 -7.15 12.31
N VAL A 82 4.77 -8.20 12.81
CA VAL A 82 3.33 -8.24 13.09
C VAL A 82 3.07 -8.30 14.58
N GLY A 83 1.93 -7.78 15.03
CA GLY A 83 1.49 -7.87 16.42
C GLY A 83 0.25 -8.74 16.55
N ILE A 84 0.26 -9.72 17.44
CA ILE A 84 -0.90 -10.54 17.79
C ILE A 84 -1.50 -9.96 19.06
N ASP A 85 -2.68 -9.35 18.93
CA ASP A 85 -3.48 -8.77 20.00
C ASP A 85 -4.49 -9.80 20.47
N ALA A 86 -4.40 -10.19 21.74
CA ALA A 86 -5.33 -11.13 22.36
C ALA A 86 -6.13 -10.38 23.43
N ASP A 87 -7.43 -10.23 23.19
CA ASP A 87 -8.37 -9.63 24.13
C ASP A 87 -9.28 -10.72 24.72
N GLY A 88 -9.35 -10.76 26.06
CA GLY A 88 -10.18 -11.68 26.83
C GLY A 88 -9.73 -13.15 26.77
N ALA A 89 -10.42 -14.01 27.53
CA ALA A 89 -10.11 -15.44 27.60
C ALA A 89 -10.22 -16.13 26.23
N TYR A 90 -11.16 -15.67 25.39
CA TYR A 90 -11.27 -16.15 24.01
C TYR A 90 -10.01 -15.85 23.20
N GLY A 91 -9.55 -14.59 23.17
CA GLY A 91 -8.35 -14.20 22.43
C GLY A 91 -7.12 -14.99 22.88
N GLU A 92 -6.93 -15.17 24.19
CA GLU A 92 -5.85 -15.97 24.76
C GLU A 92 -5.92 -17.44 24.32
N SER A 93 -7.09 -18.06 24.39
CA SER A 93 -7.26 -19.46 23.93
C SER A 93 -6.91 -19.63 22.44
N ARG A 94 -7.26 -18.65 21.61
CA ARG A 94 -6.95 -18.64 20.17
C ARG A 94 -5.47 -18.42 19.89
N VAL A 95 -4.76 -17.68 20.75
CA VAL A 95 -3.30 -17.59 20.69
C VAL A 95 -2.69 -18.98 20.88
N HIS A 96 -3.12 -19.74 21.88
CA HIS A 96 -2.57 -21.08 22.10
C HIS A 96 -2.82 -22.01 20.91
N GLU A 97 -4.03 -21.97 20.34
CA GLU A 97 -4.35 -22.75 19.14
C GLU A 97 -3.50 -22.33 17.93
N LEU A 98 -3.29 -21.02 17.74
CA LEU A 98 -2.50 -20.48 16.64
C LEU A 98 -1.04 -20.96 16.66
N PHE A 99 -0.48 -21.17 17.85
CA PHE A 99 0.87 -21.68 18.04
C PHE A 99 0.93 -23.20 18.26
N GLY A 100 -0.21 -23.88 18.41
CA GLY A 100 -0.27 -25.29 18.78
C GLY A 100 0.23 -25.58 20.19
N GLY A 101 0.09 -24.63 21.12
CA GLY A 101 0.61 -24.69 22.48
C GLY A 101 0.95 -23.31 23.04
N GLU A 102 1.97 -23.23 23.89
CA GLU A 102 2.47 -21.96 24.41
C GLU A 102 3.08 -21.09 23.29
N PRO A 103 2.87 -19.76 23.31
CA PRO A 103 3.56 -18.84 22.40
C PRO A 103 5.08 -18.98 22.50
N PRO A 104 5.80 -18.85 21.37
CA PRO A 104 7.26 -18.91 21.38
C PRO A 104 7.86 -17.82 22.28
N LEU A 105 9.11 -18.03 22.68
CA LEU A 105 9.89 -16.99 23.35
C LEU A 105 10.16 -15.85 22.36
N THR A 106 9.34 -14.80 22.44
CA THR A 106 9.37 -13.61 21.58
C THR A 106 9.02 -12.38 22.40
N TRP A 107 9.18 -11.20 21.79
CA TRP A 107 8.80 -9.95 22.43
C TRP A 107 7.31 -9.92 22.73
N ALA A 108 6.96 -9.62 23.98
CA ALA A 108 5.59 -9.61 24.42
C ALA A 108 5.37 -8.63 25.57
N PHE A 109 4.22 -7.95 25.56
CA PHE A 109 3.87 -6.96 26.58
C PHE A 109 2.40 -7.04 26.97
N SER A 110 2.10 -6.68 28.21
CA SER A 110 0.74 -6.62 28.75
C SER A 110 0.00 -5.39 28.20
N THR A 111 -1.31 -5.55 28.05
CA THR A 111 -2.21 -4.44 27.75
C THR A 111 -3.05 -4.11 28.99
N PRO A 112 -3.29 -2.83 29.29
CA PRO A 112 -4.13 -2.44 30.42
C PRO A 112 -5.60 -2.92 30.38
N GLY A 113 -6.02 -3.57 29.29
CA GLY A 113 -7.32 -4.21 29.14
C GLY A 113 -7.36 -5.64 29.69
N GLY A 114 -6.25 -6.15 30.24
CA GLY A 114 -6.15 -7.51 30.76
C GLY A 114 -5.69 -8.54 29.73
N GLY A 115 -5.23 -8.11 28.55
CA GLY A 115 -4.68 -8.97 27.51
C GLY A 115 -3.17 -8.85 27.39
N ALA A 116 -2.61 -9.52 26.38
CA ALA A 116 -1.20 -9.41 26.01
C ALA A 116 -1.06 -9.23 24.50
N ARG A 117 0.06 -8.64 24.10
CA ARG A 117 0.44 -8.51 22.70
C ARG A 117 1.77 -9.18 22.44
N TYR A 118 1.81 -10.07 21.46
CA TYR A 118 3.00 -10.79 21.01
C TYR A 118 3.49 -10.20 19.69
N LEU A 119 4.78 -9.95 19.56
CA LEU A 119 5.39 -9.47 18.32
C LEU A 119 6.14 -10.62 17.63
N LEU A 120 6.01 -10.69 16.30
CA LEU A 120 6.70 -11.70 15.48
C LEU A 120 7.33 -11.06 14.24
N GLY A 121 8.50 -11.55 13.86
CA GLY A 121 9.19 -11.19 12.62
C GLY A 121 8.46 -11.76 11.39
N ILE A 122 8.41 -10.98 10.32
CA ILE A 122 7.86 -11.40 9.03
C ILE A 122 8.75 -10.95 7.87
N PRO A 123 8.76 -11.67 6.73
CA PRO A 123 9.47 -11.24 5.53
C PRO A 123 9.07 -9.84 5.08
N LYS A 124 10.06 -8.93 4.93
CA LYS A 124 9.82 -7.59 4.38
C LYS A 124 9.47 -7.67 2.89
N GLY A 125 8.60 -6.78 2.43
CA GLY A 125 8.25 -6.61 1.01
C GLY A 125 7.10 -7.46 0.47
N THR A 126 6.60 -8.43 1.24
CA THR A 126 5.36 -9.18 0.92
C THR A 126 4.18 -8.53 1.62
N ALA A 127 3.10 -8.23 0.90
CA ALA A 127 1.92 -7.61 1.52
C ALA A 127 1.18 -8.60 2.44
N TYR A 128 0.83 -8.15 3.65
CA TYR A 128 0.10 -8.92 4.66
C TYR A 128 -1.16 -8.17 5.11
N GLN A 129 -2.29 -8.87 5.12
CA GLN A 129 -3.58 -8.33 5.53
C GLN A 129 -3.82 -8.55 7.02
N LYS A 130 -4.54 -7.61 7.65
CA LYS A 130 -5.04 -7.79 9.02
C LYS A 130 -5.92 -9.04 9.08
N TYR A 131 -5.74 -9.84 10.12
CA TYR A 131 -6.65 -10.93 10.47
C TYR A 131 -7.33 -10.60 11.79
N THR A 132 -8.64 -10.85 11.89
CA THR A 132 -9.40 -10.71 13.14
C THR A 132 -10.36 -11.87 13.26
N ASP A 133 -10.35 -12.51 14.43
CA ASP A 133 -11.24 -13.60 14.83
C ASP A 133 -11.97 -13.18 16.11
N ARG A 134 -13.30 -13.11 16.05
CA ARG A 134 -14.13 -12.56 17.13
C ARG A 134 -14.88 -13.67 17.85
N GLY A 135 -14.90 -13.57 19.17
CA GLY A 135 -15.64 -14.48 20.03
C GLY A 135 -17.16 -14.43 19.81
N PRO A 136 -17.86 -15.52 20.13
CA PRO A 136 -19.29 -15.69 19.84
C PRO A 136 -20.20 -14.77 20.66
N ASN A 137 -19.73 -14.25 21.80
CA ASN A 137 -20.56 -13.52 22.75
C ASN A 137 -20.67 -12.01 22.46
N GLY A 138 -19.86 -11.49 21.51
CA GLY A 138 -19.77 -10.05 21.25
C GLY A 138 -19.12 -9.26 22.40
N GLY A 139 -18.23 -8.32 22.08
CA GLY A 139 -17.43 -7.58 23.08
C GLY A 139 -15.92 -7.72 22.85
N HIS A 140 -15.12 -7.26 23.82
CA HIS A 140 -13.63 -7.29 23.82
C HIS A 140 -13.06 -8.72 23.96
N GLU A 141 -13.55 -9.64 23.14
CA GLU A 141 -13.12 -11.03 23.05
C GLU A 141 -12.73 -11.31 21.60
N GLU A 142 -11.51 -10.95 21.22
CA GLU A 142 -11.02 -11.17 19.87
C GLU A 142 -9.51 -11.46 19.83
N LEU A 143 -9.12 -12.24 18.82
CA LEU A 143 -7.75 -12.36 18.38
C LEU A 143 -7.58 -11.47 17.14
N SER A 144 -6.71 -10.47 17.21
CA SER A 144 -6.43 -9.55 16.11
C SER A 144 -4.95 -9.58 15.76
N ILE A 145 -4.60 -9.97 14.52
CA ILE A 145 -3.22 -9.89 14.02
C ILE A 145 -3.05 -8.63 13.18
N LEU A 146 -2.23 -7.72 13.70
CA LEU A 146 -1.91 -6.40 13.16
C LEU A 146 -0.79 -6.52 12.13
N ALA A 147 -1.12 -6.25 10.86
CA ALA A 147 -0.22 -6.36 9.72
C ALA A 147 -0.10 -5.01 8.97
N ASP A 148 -0.09 -5.00 7.63
CA ASP A 148 0.10 -3.77 6.85
C ASP A 148 -0.98 -2.72 7.14
N GLY A 149 -0.54 -1.48 7.29
CA GLY A 149 -1.42 -0.35 7.54
C GLY A 149 -2.04 -0.35 8.94
N GLN A 150 -1.58 -1.22 9.84
CA GLN A 150 -1.91 -1.19 11.26
C GLN A 150 -0.74 -0.58 12.06
N LEU A 151 -1.02 -0.23 13.31
CA LEU A 151 -0.02 0.18 14.30
C LEU A 151 -0.32 -0.48 15.63
N THR A 152 0.70 -0.57 16.47
CA THR A 152 0.56 -0.98 17.86
C THR A 152 1.16 0.07 18.80
N VAL A 153 0.61 0.20 20.00
CA VAL A 153 1.14 1.09 21.05
C VAL A 153 2.06 0.28 21.95
N LEU A 154 3.28 0.76 22.17
CA LEU A 154 4.35 0.04 22.89
C LEU A 154 4.53 0.54 24.33
N PRO A 155 5.08 -0.29 25.24
CA PRO A 155 5.58 0.17 26.53
C PRO A 155 6.56 1.35 26.40
N PRO A 156 6.64 2.29 27.36
CA PRO A 156 5.85 2.41 28.58
C PRO A 156 4.60 3.29 28.37
N SER A 157 3.95 3.27 27.21
CA SER A 157 2.79 4.14 26.90
C SER A 157 1.61 3.96 27.85
N LEU A 158 0.68 4.93 27.86
CA LEU A 158 -0.52 4.93 28.69
C LEU A 158 -1.78 4.60 27.90
N HIS A 159 -2.65 3.79 28.48
CA HIS A 159 -3.97 3.50 27.94
C HIS A 159 -5.03 4.49 28.46
N ARG A 160 -6.18 4.59 27.78
CA ARG A 160 -7.27 5.50 28.18
C ARG A 160 -7.82 5.26 29.58
N ASN A 161 -7.69 4.04 30.11
CA ASN A 161 -8.09 3.69 31.47
C ASN A 161 -7.04 4.08 32.54
N GLY A 162 -5.93 4.70 32.13
CA GLY A 162 -4.83 5.10 33.02
C GLY A 162 -3.78 4.02 33.28
N GLY A 163 -4.02 2.78 32.87
CA GLY A 163 -3.01 1.72 32.97
C GLY A 163 -1.88 1.88 31.96
N ARG A 164 -0.74 1.22 32.20
CA ARG A 164 0.47 1.32 31.39
C ARG A 164 0.71 0.02 30.61
N TYR A 165 1.18 0.15 29.37
CA TYR A 165 1.72 -0.98 28.62
C TYR A 165 3.08 -1.36 29.22
N GLU A 166 3.30 -2.63 29.54
CA GLU A 166 4.54 -3.10 30.18
C GLU A 166 5.06 -4.36 29.51
N TRP A 167 6.36 -4.43 29.25
CA TRP A 167 6.98 -5.66 28.77
C TRP A 167 6.74 -6.78 29.79
N LEU A 168 6.36 -7.96 29.29
CA LEU A 168 6.30 -9.13 30.16
C LEU A 168 7.71 -9.46 30.66
N PRO A 169 7.86 -10.05 31.86
CA PRO A 169 9.18 -10.34 32.43
C PRO A 169 10.08 -11.13 31.47
N GLY A 170 11.24 -10.58 31.13
CA GLY A 170 12.22 -11.20 30.22
C GLY A 170 11.75 -11.32 28.76
N ARG A 171 10.78 -10.50 28.34
CA ARG A 171 10.17 -10.52 27.00
C ARG A 171 10.34 -9.18 26.28
N GLY A 172 11.26 -8.32 26.70
CA GLY A 172 11.56 -7.05 26.03
C GLY A 172 12.64 -7.18 24.95
N PRO A 173 12.78 -6.15 24.09
CA PRO A 173 13.95 -5.99 23.22
C PRO A 173 15.23 -5.96 24.07
N GLY A 174 16.17 -6.86 23.79
CA GLY A 174 17.40 -7.04 24.57
C GLY A 174 17.38 -8.21 25.54
N ASP A 175 16.19 -8.70 25.94
CA ASP A 175 16.06 -9.90 26.78
C ASP A 175 16.07 -11.18 25.93
N VAL A 176 15.33 -11.15 24.81
CA VAL A 176 15.14 -12.29 23.91
C VAL A 176 15.18 -11.83 22.45
N PRO A 177 15.54 -12.70 21.49
CA PRO A 177 15.38 -12.39 20.07
C PRO A 177 13.91 -12.31 19.68
N LEU A 178 13.61 -11.53 18.63
CA LEU A 178 12.29 -11.57 17.98
C LEU A 178 12.13 -12.91 17.26
N ALA A 179 11.07 -13.66 17.59
CA ALA A 179 10.78 -14.92 16.90
C ALA A 179 10.13 -14.65 15.54
N ASP A 180 10.46 -15.49 14.54
CA ASP A 180 9.80 -15.44 13.25
C ASP A 180 8.36 -15.99 13.33
N ALA A 181 7.47 -15.40 12.54
CA ALA A 181 6.09 -15.87 12.45
C ALA A 181 6.04 -17.27 11.80
N PRO A 182 5.40 -18.27 12.44
CA PRO A 182 5.16 -19.56 11.84
C PRO A 182 4.46 -19.45 10.48
N GLN A 183 4.74 -20.40 9.58
CA GLN A 183 4.14 -20.40 8.24
C GLN A 183 2.60 -20.42 8.26
N ALA A 184 2.00 -21.01 9.30
CA ALA A 184 0.55 -20.98 9.51
C ALA A 184 0.02 -19.55 9.66
N ILE A 185 0.70 -18.71 10.45
CA ILE A 185 0.37 -17.29 10.63
C ILE A 185 0.58 -16.54 9.32
N LEU A 186 1.71 -16.75 8.64
CA LEU A 186 1.97 -16.11 7.35
C LEU A 186 0.89 -16.43 6.31
N LYS A 187 0.39 -17.67 6.27
CA LYS A 187 -0.71 -18.08 5.38
C LYS A 187 -2.03 -17.39 5.73
N LEU A 188 -2.35 -17.22 7.02
CA LEU A 188 -3.55 -16.50 7.47
C LEU A 188 -3.52 -15.02 7.07
N LEU A 189 -2.34 -14.40 7.11
CA LEU A 189 -2.14 -13.00 6.76
C LEU A 189 -1.93 -12.75 5.27
N SER A 190 -1.59 -13.80 4.51
CA SER A 190 -1.38 -13.68 3.08
C SER A 190 -2.69 -13.26 2.39
N PRO A 191 -2.63 -12.44 1.33
CA PRO A 191 -3.81 -12.09 0.55
C PRO A 191 -4.49 -13.38 0.08
N LYS A 192 -5.78 -13.55 0.41
CA LYS A 192 -6.54 -14.73 -0.03
C LYS A 192 -6.53 -14.75 -1.56
N THR A 193 -5.72 -15.64 -2.13
CA THR A 193 -5.79 -15.97 -3.55
C THR A 193 -7.13 -16.68 -3.72
N THR A 194 -8.05 -16.08 -4.48
CA THR A 194 -9.34 -16.71 -4.78
C THR A 194 -9.08 -17.89 -5.73
N VAL A 195 -8.71 -19.04 -5.16
CA VAL A 195 -8.73 -20.31 -5.87
C VAL A 195 -10.21 -20.69 -5.99
N LYS A 196 -10.73 -20.72 -7.21
CA LYS A 196 -12.01 -21.37 -7.51
C LYS A 196 -11.79 -22.88 -7.39
N THR A 197 -12.18 -23.45 -6.27
CA THR A 197 -12.24 -24.90 -6.08
C THR A 197 -13.67 -25.36 -6.35
N THR A 198 -13.87 -26.16 -7.39
CA THR A 198 -15.00 -27.10 -7.47
C THR A 198 -14.44 -28.49 -7.16
N LEU A 199 -14.95 -29.09 -6.09
CA LEU A 199 -14.77 -30.51 -5.72
C LEU A 199 -15.57 -31.39 -6.73
N ASP A 200 -15.35 -32.68 -6.98
CA ASP A 200 -14.85 -33.85 -6.21
C ASP A 200 -14.19 -34.84 -7.22
N GLY A 201 -13.09 -35.54 -6.88
CA GLY A 201 -13.01 -37.01 -6.61
C GLY A 201 -13.08 -37.90 -7.89
N GLU A 202 -12.23 -38.89 -8.22
CA GLU A 202 -11.15 -39.64 -7.58
C GLU A 202 -10.22 -40.28 -8.67
N ALA A 203 -8.98 -40.60 -8.26
CA ALA A 203 -8.04 -41.63 -8.74
C ALA A 203 -7.46 -41.64 -10.18
N GLU A 204 -6.17 -41.21 -10.25
CA GLU A 204 -4.96 -41.88 -10.81
C GLU A 204 -4.99 -42.68 -12.14
N PRO A 205 -3.82 -42.91 -12.78
CA PRO A 205 -2.85 -42.00 -13.38
C PRO A 205 -2.81 -42.23 -14.92
N PHE A 206 -2.25 -41.33 -15.73
CA PHE A 206 -1.36 -41.67 -16.87
C PHE A 206 -1.05 -40.45 -17.78
N GLU A 207 0.22 -40.43 -18.17
CA GLU A 207 0.92 -39.83 -19.31
C GLU A 207 0.33 -38.62 -20.07
N ARG A 208 1.21 -37.63 -20.24
CA ARG A 208 1.02 -36.41 -21.03
C ARG A 208 0.84 -36.72 -22.53
N PRO A 209 -0.22 -36.21 -23.16
CA PRO A 209 -0.20 -35.90 -24.58
C PRO A 209 -0.14 -34.38 -24.79
N SER A 210 0.77 -34.02 -25.69
CA SER A 210 0.97 -32.76 -26.40
C SER A 210 -0.14 -31.69 -26.32
N VAL A 211 0.29 -30.51 -25.85
CA VAL A 211 -0.40 -29.22 -25.86
C VAL A 211 -0.86 -28.84 -27.28
N PRO A 212 -2.16 -28.59 -27.53
CA PRO A 212 -2.58 -27.78 -28.66
C PRO A 212 -2.30 -26.31 -28.33
N LYS A 213 -1.56 -25.65 -29.22
CA LYS A 213 -1.28 -24.21 -29.20
C LYS A 213 -2.59 -23.44 -29.00
N ARG A 214 -2.69 -22.63 -27.95
CA ARG A 214 -3.74 -21.63 -27.79
C ARG A 214 -3.25 -20.33 -28.39
N ASP A 215 -4.00 -19.85 -29.38
CA ASP A 215 -3.72 -18.66 -30.14
C ASP A 215 -3.54 -17.42 -29.25
N GLN A 216 -2.53 -16.65 -29.62
CA GLN A 216 -2.30 -15.30 -29.15
C GLN A 216 -3.37 -14.40 -29.75
N ASP A 217 -4.39 -14.06 -28.97
CA ASP A 217 -5.14 -12.82 -29.21
C ASP A 217 -4.63 -11.75 -28.25
N THR A 218 -3.62 -11.04 -28.75
CA THR A 218 -3.35 -9.63 -28.51
C THR A 218 -4.67 -8.84 -28.42
N ILE A 219 -4.98 -8.24 -27.27
CA ILE A 219 -5.97 -7.16 -27.20
C ILE A 219 -5.27 -5.88 -26.75
N THR A 220 -4.87 -5.14 -27.78
CA THR A 220 -4.83 -3.69 -27.86
C THR A 220 -6.11 -3.06 -27.31
N GLY A 221 -6.01 -1.94 -26.60
CA GLY A 221 -7.10 -1.33 -25.83
C GLY A 221 -8.45 -1.13 -26.53
N SER A 222 -9.47 -1.86 -26.07
CA SER A 222 -10.89 -1.59 -26.32
C SER A 222 -11.63 -1.37 -24.99
N SER A 223 -12.50 -0.36 -24.94
CA SER A 223 -13.45 -0.16 -23.83
C SER A 223 -14.36 -1.39 -23.64
N PRO A 224 -14.77 -1.72 -22.40
CA PRO A 224 -15.68 -2.85 -22.13
C PRO A 224 -17.04 -2.64 -22.82
N SER A 225 -17.67 -3.73 -23.28
CA SER A 225 -18.99 -3.68 -23.92
C SER A 225 -20.12 -3.41 -22.90
N ALA A 226 -21.27 -2.93 -23.38
CA ALA A 226 -22.43 -2.63 -22.54
C ALA A 226 -22.87 -3.83 -21.68
N ASP A 227 -22.91 -5.03 -22.26
CA ASP A 227 -23.29 -6.26 -21.56
C ASP A 227 -22.29 -6.64 -20.46
N GLN A 228 -20.99 -6.43 -20.69
CA GLN A 228 -19.95 -6.67 -19.68
C GLN A 228 -20.11 -5.73 -18.47
N ILE A 229 -20.50 -4.47 -18.70
CA ILE A 229 -20.77 -3.51 -17.62
C ILE A 229 -21.96 -3.96 -16.77
N LEU A 230 -23.07 -4.36 -17.41
CA LEU A 230 -24.26 -4.83 -16.69
C LEU A 230 -24.00 -6.15 -15.95
N ASP A 231 -23.25 -7.08 -16.53
CA ASP A 231 -22.85 -8.34 -15.89
C ASP A 231 -22.02 -8.10 -14.61
N VAL A 232 -21.05 -7.17 -14.65
CA VAL A 232 -20.25 -6.81 -13.47
C VAL A 232 -21.13 -6.21 -12.37
N LEU A 233 -22.07 -5.33 -12.72
CA LEU A 233 -22.96 -4.68 -11.76
C LEU A 233 -23.92 -5.67 -11.09
N THR A 234 -24.57 -6.53 -11.86
CA THR A 234 -25.52 -7.53 -11.35
C THR A 234 -24.87 -8.62 -10.49
N LYS A 235 -23.61 -8.97 -10.77
CA LYS A 235 -22.82 -9.88 -9.94
C LYS A 235 -22.44 -9.27 -8.58
N LYS A 236 -22.11 -7.98 -8.55
CA LYS A 236 -21.56 -7.31 -7.35
C LYS A 236 -22.58 -6.52 -6.53
N CYS A 237 -23.74 -6.21 -7.09
CA CYS A 237 -24.76 -5.40 -6.44
C CYS A 237 -26.14 -6.04 -6.60
N GLU A 238 -26.73 -6.44 -5.48
CA GLU A 238 -28.08 -7.03 -5.43
C GLU A 238 -29.16 -6.07 -5.98
N LYS A 239 -29.11 -4.78 -5.62
CA LYS A 239 -30.06 -3.80 -6.16
C LYS A 239 -29.98 -3.69 -7.68
N MET A 240 -28.77 -3.69 -8.26
CA MET A 240 -28.61 -3.65 -9.71
C MET A 240 -29.12 -4.93 -10.38
N ARG A 241 -28.94 -6.09 -9.73
CA ARG A 241 -29.54 -7.36 -10.19
C ARG A 241 -31.06 -7.26 -10.26
N ASN A 242 -31.69 -6.79 -9.18
CA ASN A 242 -33.14 -6.67 -9.11
C ASN A 242 -33.68 -5.69 -10.17
N PHE A 243 -33.04 -4.54 -10.38
CA PHE A 243 -33.46 -3.61 -11.44
C PHE A 243 -33.29 -4.20 -12.84
N VAL A 244 -32.23 -4.96 -13.11
CA VAL A 244 -32.05 -5.63 -14.42
C VAL A 244 -33.10 -6.71 -14.63
N GLU A 245 -33.43 -7.48 -13.60
CA GLU A 245 -34.49 -8.51 -13.66
C GLU A 245 -35.88 -7.89 -13.85
N GLU A 246 -36.19 -6.83 -13.12
CA GLU A 246 -37.45 -6.07 -13.27
C GLU A 246 -37.55 -5.42 -14.66
N GLN A 247 -36.45 -4.83 -15.14
CA GLN A 247 -36.40 -4.21 -16.46
C GLN A 247 -36.62 -5.24 -17.58
N LYS A 248 -36.07 -6.45 -17.45
CA LYS A 248 -36.32 -7.57 -18.39
C LYS A 248 -37.75 -8.12 -18.34
N GLY A 249 -38.41 -7.98 -17.19
CA GLY A 249 -39.80 -8.39 -17.01
C GLY A 249 -40.78 -7.33 -17.52
N ILE A 250 -41.44 -6.65 -16.58
CA ILE A 250 -42.47 -5.64 -16.88
C ILE A 250 -41.89 -4.23 -17.15
N GLY A 251 -40.58 -4.05 -17.00
CA GLY A 251 -39.92 -2.75 -17.05
C GLY A 251 -40.04 -2.00 -15.72
N CYS A 252 -38.95 -1.42 -15.24
CA CYS A 252 -38.92 -0.58 -14.04
C CYS A 252 -39.87 0.63 -14.16
N ASP A 253 -40.21 1.22 -13.01
CA ASP A 253 -40.85 2.53 -12.97
C ASP A 253 -39.90 3.65 -13.43
N GLU A 254 -40.45 4.84 -13.71
CA GLU A 254 -39.68 5.96 -14.27
C GLU A 254 -38.55 6.45 -13.36
N ASP A 255 -38.74 6.41 -12.03
CA ASP A 255 -37.76 6.87 -11.05
C ASP A 255 -36.60 5.86 -10.94
N SER A 256 -36.92 4.56 -10.83
CA SER A 256 -35.93 3.48 -10.83
C SER A 256 -35.12 3.44 -12.13
N TRP A 257 -35.80 3.57 -13.28
CA TRP A 257 -35.16 3.66 -14.58
C TRP A 257 -34.21 4.86 -14.67
N HIS A 258 -34.66 6.03 -14.21
CA HIS A 258 -33.85 7.24 -14.23
C HIS A 258 -32.60 7.11 -13.34
N LYS A 259 -32.74 6.56 -12.12
CA LYS A 259 -31.61 6.37 -11.19
C LYS A 259 -30.50 5.49 -11.77
N VAL A 260 -30.86 4.39 -12.43
CA VAL A 260 -29.90 3.45 -13.03
C VAL A 260 -29.24 4.05 -14.28
N THR A 261 -30.03 4.65 -15.17
CA THR A 261 -29.51 5.27 -16.40
C THR A 261 -28.61 6.47 -16.10
N ALA A 262 -29.01 7.35 -15.18
CA ALA A 262 -28.18 8.46 -14.73
C ALA A 262 -26.86 7.98 -14.11
N MET A 263 -26.90 6.92 -13.29
CA MET A 263 -25.69 6.33 -12.71
C MET A 263 -24.71 5.84 -13.80
N LEU A 264 -25.21 5.10 -14.79
CA LEU A 264 -24.40 4.53 -15.88
C LEU A 264 -23.81 5.63 -16.77
N VAL A 265 -24.62 6.61 -17.15
CA VAL A 265 -24.17 7.75 -17.95
C VAL A 265 -23.08 8.55 -17.21
N ARG A 266 -23.29 8.88 -15.93
CA ARG A 266 -22.31 9.62 -15.10
C ARG A 266 -21.05 8.81 -14.80
N ALA A 267 -21.13 7.49 -14.85
CA ALA A 267 -19.96 6.62 -14.76
C ALA A 267 -19.16 6.53 -16.09
N GLY A 268 -19.62 7.20 -17.15
CA GLY A 268 -18.97 7.19 -18.47
C GLY A 268 -19.46 6.08 -19.40
N TYR A 269 -20.62 5.47 -19.11
CA TYR A 269 -21.15 4.32 -19.86
C TYR A 269 -22.56 4.58 -20.44
N PRO A 270 -22.72 5.56 -21.36
CA PRO A 270 -24.02 5.84 -21.98
C PRO A 270 -24.56 4.65 -22.79
N GLU A 271 -23.69 3.87 -23.44
CA GLU A 271 -24.12 2.66 -24.16
C GLU A 271 -24.67 1.58 -23.22
N ALA A 272 -24.12 1.45 -22.02
CA ALA A 272 -24.67 0.53 -21.01
C ALA A 272 -26.02 1.03 -20.47
N ALA A 273 -26.22 2.35 -20.38
CA ALA A 273 -27.50 2.94 -20.02
C ALA A 273 -28.58 2.66 -21.08
N ARG A 274 -28.23 2.76 -22.36
CA ARG A 274 -29.11 2.39 -23.48
C ARG A 274 -29.44 0.91 -23.46
N ALA A 275 -28.42 0.05 -23.34
CA ALA A 275 -28.61 -1.39 -23.26
C ALA A 275 -29.55 -1.77 -22.10
N PHE A 276 -29.36 -1.18 -20.92
CA PHE A 276 -30.27 -1.35 -19.79
C PHE A 276 -31.69 -0.89 -20.14
N SER A 277 -31.86 0.30 -20.72
CA SER A 277 -33.18 0.80 -21.09
C SER A 277 -33.89 -0.14 -22.07
N GLN A 278 -33.18 -0.65 -23.07
CA GLN A 278 -33.69 -1.52 -24.13
C GLN A 278 -34.04 -2.94 -23.68
N LEU A 279 -33.71 -3.33 -22.43
CA LEU A 279 -34.13 -4.62 -21.88
C LEU A 279 -35.65 -4.74 -21.72
N SER A 280 -36.38 -3.62 -21.71
CA SER A 280 -37.84 -3.59 -21.62
C SER A 280 -38.49 -3.10 -22.90
N GLY A 281 -39.68 -3.63 -23.20
CA GLY A 281 -40.57 -3.06 -24.22
C GLY A 281 -41.10 -1.66 -23.90
N LYS A 282 -40.88 -1.12 -22.68
CA LYS A 282 -41.20 0.26 -22.32
C LYS A 282 -40.26 1.31 -22.92
N HIS A 283 -39.13 0.90 -23.49
CA HIS A 283 -38.18 1.81 -24.09
C HIS A 283 -38.76 2.51 -25.33
N ASP A 284 -38.73 3.85 -25.33
CA ASP A 284 -39.18 4.66 -26.45
C ASP A 284 -38.15 5.73 -26.88
N ALA A 285 -38.48 6.51 -27.91
CA ALA A 285 -37.63 7.60 -28.41
C ALA A 285 -37.38 8.70 -27.36
N ARG A 286 -38.27 8.86 -26.37
CA ARG A 286 -38.13 9.84 -25.28
C ARG A 286 -37.08 9.37 -24.27
N ASN A 287 -37.02 8.08 -23.96
CA ASN A 287 -35.95 7.49 -23.15
C ASN A 287 -34.58 7.71 -23.79
N GLU A 288 -34.49 7.48 -25.11
CA GLU A 288 -33.25 7.63 -25.88
C GLU A 288 -32.74 9.08 -25.86
N GLN A 289 -33.64 10.06 -26.06
CA GLN A 289 -33.31 11.49 -25.97
C GLN A 289 -32.85 11.90 -24.57
N ARG A 290 -33.46 11.35 -23.50
CA ARG A 290 -33.05 11.63 -22.11
C ARG A 290 -31.66 11.10 -21.80
N ILE A 291 -31.32 9.89 -22.27
CA ILE A 291 -29.96 9.34 -22.10
C ILE A 291 -28.93 10.20 -22.84
N ALA A 292 -29.26 10.64 -24.07
CA ALA A 292 -28.41 11.54 -24.84
C ALA A 292 -28.22 12.91 -24.14
N GLN A 293 -29.28 13.47 -23.55
CA GLN A 293 -29.22 14.72 -22.79
C GLN A 293 -28.31 14.58 -21.56
N MET A 294 -28.48 13.51 -20.77
CA MET A 294 -27.61 13.25 -19.61
C MET A 294 -26.14 13.07 -20.01
N ALA A 295 -25.89 12.44 -21.17
CA ALA A 295 -24.54 12.26 -21.69
C ALA A 295 -23.92 13.58 -22.18
N ALA A 296 -24.73 14.45 -22.80
CA ALA A 296 -24.31 15.77 -23.26
C ALA A 296 -23.93 16.71 -22.10
N GLU A 297 -24.59 16.59 -20.95
CA GLU A 297 -24.22 17.33 -19.73
C GLU A 297 -22.83 16.92 -19.19
N GLY A 298 -22.38 15.69 -19.44
CA GLY A 298 -21.01 15.23 -19.18
C GLY A 298 -20.48 15.56 -17.77
N ASP A 299 -19.28 16.15 -17.73
CA ASP A 299 -18.59 16.61 -16.51
C ASP A 299 -19.10 17.97 -15.99
N SER A 300 -20.01 18.65 -16.70
CA SER A 300 -20.51 19.98 -16.34
C SER A 300 -21.67 19.97 -15.33
N ALA A 301 -22.18 18.78 -14.97
CA ALA A 301 -23.25 18.64 -13.99
C ALA A 301 -22.77 18.86 -12.56
N SER A 302 -23.59 19.54 -11.75
CA SER A 302 -23.28 19.88 -10.35
C SER A 302 -23.35 18.71 -9.36
N TYR A 303 -23.72 17.51 -9.83
CA TYR A 303 -23.91 16.32 -9.00
C TYR A 303 -23.27 15.06 -9.63
N GLY A 304 -22.76 14.18 -8.77
CA GLY A 304 -22.07 12.93 -9.17
C GLY A 304 -23.01 11.75 -9.46
N PRO A 305 -22.47 10.53 -9.71
CA PRO A 305 -23.29 9.35 -9.96
C PRO A 305 -24.18 8.98 -8.77
N THR A 306 -25.35 8.42 -9.06
CA THR A 306 -26.37 8.02 -8.07
C THR A 306 -25.78 7.18 -6.94
N ARG A 307 -26.00 7.60 -5.69
CA ARG A 307 -25.44 6.96 -4.49
C ARG A 307 -26.27 5.74 -4.06
N CYS A 308 -25.68 4.83 -3.29
CA CYS A 308 -26.34 3.63 -2.77
C CYS A 308 -27.57 3.95 -1.90
N ARG A 309 -27.53 5.02 -1.10
CA ARG A 309 -28.69 5.46 -0.32
C ARG A 309 -29.88 5.86 -1.22
N THR A 310 -29.62 6.46 -2.39
CA THR A 310 -30.66 6.81 -3.37
C THR A 310 -31.37 5.59 -3.96
N PHE A 311 -30.69 4.43 -3.98
CA PHE A 311 -31.26 3.12 -4.32
C PHE A 311 -31.88 2.38 -3.11
N GLY A 312 -31.98 3.04 -1.95
CA GLY A 312 -32.54 2.46 -0.73
C GLY A 312 -31.65 1.44 -0.03
N CYS A 313 -30.33 1.47 -0.24
CA CYS A 313 -29.41 0.59 0.47
C CYS A 313 -29.11 1.13 1.88
N GLY A 314 -29.32 0.29 2.91
CA GLY A 314 -28.83 0.53 4.27
C GLY A 314 -27.33 0.24 4.42
N GLU A 315 -26.75 0.60 5.57
CA GLU A 315 -25.31 0.46 5.84
C GLU A 315 -24.83 -0.99 5.78
N GLU A 316 -25.62 -1.93 6.29
CA GLU A 316 -25.32 -3.35 6.23
C GLU A 316 -25.21 -3.85 4.78
N GLN A 317 -26.15 -3.45 3.92
CA GLN A 317 -26.14 -3.83 2.50
C GLN A 317 -24.95 -3.20 1.76
N ILE A 318 -24.62 -1.95 2.09
CA ILE A 318 -23.46 -1.25 1.51
C ILE A 318 -22.16 -1.93 1.94
N SER A 319 -22.05 -2.32 3.21
CA SER A 319 -20.92 -3.08 3.72
C SER A 319 -20.78 -4.44 3.03
N LYS A 320 -21.88 -5.17 2.81
CA LYS A 320 -21.88 -6.43 2.03
C LYS A 320 -21.39 -6.23 0.60
N CYS A 321 -21.79 -5.14 -0.07
CA CYS A 321 -21.42 -4.88 -1.46
C CYS A 321 -19.97 -4.37 -1.63
N PHE A 322 -19.50 -3.47 -0.75
CA PHE A 322 -18.24 -2.74 -0.92
C PHE A 322 -17.15 -3.11 0.11
N GLY A 323 -17.48 -3.89 1.14
CA GLY A 323 -16.63 -4.18 2.30
C GLY A 323 -16.49 -3.03 3.29
N THR A 324 -16.85 -1.80 2.89
CA THR A 324 -16.76 -0.59 3.72
C THR A 324 -17.86 0.41 3.34
N VAL A 325 -18.47 1.04 4.35
CA VAL A 325 -19.29 2.25 4.17
C VAL A 325 -18.36 3.46 4.14
N ARG A 326 -18.46 4.28 3.09
CA ARG A 326 -17.70 5.51 2.88
C ARG A 326 -18.61 6.69 3.12
N THR A 327 -18.16 7.67 3.88
CA THR A 327 -18.86 8.95 4.10
C THR A 327 -18.03 10.13 3.58
N ASN A 328 -18.69 11.26 3.28
CA ASN A 328 -18.01 12.53 3.04
C ASN A 328 -17.75 13.27 4.37
N GLY A 329 -17.18 14.47 4.32
CA GLY A 329 -16.93 15.31 5.49
C GLY A 329 -18.18 15.79 6.24
N GLU A 330 -19.38 15.43 5.77
CA GLU A 330 -20.69 15.75 6.37
C GLU A 330 -21.43 14.47 6.80
N ASP A 331 -20.71 13.34 6.93
CA ASP A 331 -21.22 12.02 7.30
C ASP A 331 -22.28 11.42 6.35
N GLU A 332 -22.42 11.97 5.15
CA GLU A 332 -23.28 11.38 4.12
C GLU A 332 -22.59 10.21 3.44
N ILE A 333 -23.28 9.07 3.32
CA ILE A 333 -22.75 7.89 2.61
C ILE A 333 -22.54 8.21 1.13
N THR A 334 -21.32 7.98 0.63
CA THR A 334 -20.90 8.28 -0.76
C THR A 334 -20.73 7.04 -1.64
N ASN A 335 -20.96 5.82 -1.13
CA ASN A 335 -20.89 4.62 -1.96
C ASN A 335 -21.86 4.72 -3.15
N SER A 336 -21.46 4.20 -4.31
CA SER A 336 -22.29 4.11 -5.50
C SER A 336 -21.96 2.82 -6.26
N PRO A 337 -22.93 2.09 -6.84
CA PRO A 337 -22.66 0.93 -7.69
C PRO A 337 -21.78 1.26 -8.90
N ALA A 338 -21.74 2.52 -9.33
CA ALA A 338 -20.82 3.01 -10.36
C ALA A 338 -19.35 2.67 -10.06
N LEU A 339 -18.95 2.54 -8.79
CA LEU A 339 -17.58 2.18 -8.40
C LEU A 339 -17.15 0.77 -8.84
N PHE A 340 -18.10 -0.13 -9.13
CA PHE A 340 -17.78 -1.49 -9.58
C PHE A 340 -17.32 -1.55 -11.04
N VAL A 341 -17.75 -0.56 -11.82
CA VAL A 341 -17.51 -0.48 -13.27
C VAL A 341 -16.64 0.70 -13.66
N SER A 342 -16.57 1.75 -12.82
CA SER A 342 -15.63 2.84 -13.02
C SER A 342 -14.22 2.26 -13.16
N PRO A 343 -13.45 2.66 -14.20
CA PRO A 343 -12.07 2.26 -14.27
C PRO A 343 -11.42 2.78 -12.99
N ARG A 344 -10.76 1.89 -12.23
CA ARG A 344 -9.82 2.34 -11.20
C ARG A 344 -8.98 3.39 -11.92
N LYS A 345 -8.97 4.64 -11.44
CA LYS A 345 -7.94 5.59 -11.87
C LYS A 345 -6.63 4.89 -11.58
N ALA A 346 -6.06 4.24 -12.60
CA ALA A 346 -4.66 3.89 -12.60
C ALA A 346 -4.01 5.23 -12.31
N LYS A 347 -3.30 5.33 -11.17
CA LYS A 347 -2.36 6.43 -10.99
C LYS A 347 -1.59 6.47 -12.30
N LYS A 348 -1.67 7.60 -13.03
CA LYS A 348 -0.94 7.81 -14.28
C LYS A 348 0.44 7.19 -14.10
N ALA A 349 0.76 6.16 -14.88
CA ALA A 349 2.13 5.68 -14.98
C ALA A 349 2.93 6.92 -15.39
N SER A 350 3.71 7.45 -14.45
CA SER A 350 4.52 8.64 -14.70
C SER A 350 5.51 8.26 -15.78
N ALA A 351 5.30 8.82 -16.97
CA ALA A 351 6.26 8.80 -18.04
C ALA A 351 7.66 9.11 -17.46
N PHE A 352 8.63 8.30 -17.88
CA PHE A 352 10.06 8.49 -17.63
C PHE A 352 10.42 9.96 -17.91
N SER A 353 10.66 10.75 -16.85
CA SER A 353 10.79 12.21 -17.00
C SER A 353 11.92 12.57 -17.97
N ALA A 354 11.76 13.65 -18.74
CA ALA A 354 12.75 14.09 -19.73
C ALA A 354 14.18 14.22 -19.13
N LYS A 355 14.27 14.57 -17.85
CA LYS A 355 15.53 14.65 -17.09
C LYS A 355 16.22 13.28 -16.94
N ILE A 356 15.46 12.20 -16.78
CA ILE A 356 16.01 10.85 -16.67
C ILE A 356 16.44 10.34 -18.06
N ARG A 357 15.70 10.65 -19.14
CA ARG A 357 16.14 10.33 -20.52
C ARG A 357 17.46 11.02 -20.84
N ALA A 358 17.54 12.33 -20.62
CA ALA A 358 18.75 13.11 -20.86
C ALA A 358 19.96 12.60 -20.05
N LYS A 359 19.75 12.02 -18.86
CA LYS A 359 20.81 11.39 -18.07
C LYS A 359 21.16 9.98 -18.57
N ALA A 360 20.16 9.20 -19.01
CA ALA A 360 20.39 7.89 -19.61
C ALA A 360 21.14 7.98 -20.95
N ASP A 361 20.92 9.05 -21.72
CA ASP A 361 21.64 9.31 -22.97
C ASP A 361 23.14 9.62 -22.76
N LEU A 362 23.54 9.97 -21.53
CA LEU A 362 24.94 10.18 -21.14
C LEU A 362 25.64 8.88 -20.67
N LEU A 363 24.95 7.74 -20.71
CA LEU A 363 25.55 6.45 -20.41
C LEU A 363 26.65 6.12 -21.44
N PRO A 364 27.79 5.55 -21.01
CA PRO A 364 28.77 5.03 -21.96
C PRO A 364 28.16 3.97 -22.86
N GLU A 365 28.64 3.83 -24.11
CA GLU A 365 28.06 2.96 -25.15
C GLU A 365 27.81 1.50 -24.73
N ARG A 366 28.55 1.00 -23.73
CA ARG A 366 28.35 -0.34 -23.16
C ARG A 366 27.15 -0.46 -22.22
N TYR A 367 26.43 0.61 -21.92
CA TYR A 367 25.23 0.58 -21.07
C TYR A 367 24.04 1.21 -21.77
N SER A 368 22.87 0.61 -21.58
CA SER A 368 21.61 1.14 -22.09
C SER A 368 20.50 0.86 -21.11
N VAL A 369 19.59 1.81 -20.92
CA VAL A 369 18.32 1.54 -20.23
C VAL A 369 17.37 0.87 -21.22
N ARG A 370 16.87 -0.32 -20.88
CA ARG A 370 15.89 -1.06 -21.69
C ARG A 370 14.77 -1.61 -20.81
N GLY A 371 13.54 -1.25 -21.14
CA GLY A 371 12.37 -1.60 -20.32
C GLY A 371 12.54 -1.12 -18.88
N SER A 372 12.47 -2.05 -17.93
CA SER A 372 12.61 -1.79 -16.49
C SER A 372 14.03 -1.99 -15.95
N ASN A 373 15.04 -2.12 -16.80
CA ASN A 373 16.42 -2.46 -16.39
C ASN A 373 17.47 -1.56 -17.03
N LEU A 374 18.54 -1.31 -16.28
CA LEU A 374 19.83 -0.88 -16.80
C LEU A 374 20.57 -2.13 -17.28
N CYS A 375 20.95 -2.16 -18.54
CA CYS A 375 21.58 -3.32 -19.17
C CYS A 375 23.02 -3.01 -19.59
N LEU A 376 23.89 -4.01 -19.53
CA LEU A 376 25.21 -4.03 -20.16
C LEU A 376 25.06 -4.56 -21.59
N ALA A 377 25.46 -3.77 -22.58
CA ALA A 377 25.54 -4.15 -23.97
C ALA A 377 26.89 -4.86 -24.24
N LEU A 378 26.83 -6.14 -24.58
CA LEU A 378 27.97 -6.96 -24.97
C LEU A 378 27.92 -7.15 -26.48
N LYS A 379 29.03 -6.81 -27.17
CA LYS A 379 29.21 -7.13 -28.59
C LYS A 379 29.93 -8.46 -28.69
N ASP A 380 29.41 -9.38 -29.50
CA ASP A 380 30.14 -10.58 -29.88
C ASP A 380 31.19 -10.27 -30.98
N LYS A 381 31.90 -11.32 -31.43
CA LYS A 381 32.94 -11.20 -32.46
C LYS A 381 32.39 -10.85 -33.85
N ASP A 382 31.09 -11.06 -34.06
CA ASP A 382 30.39 -10.81 -35.32
C ASP A 382 29.65 -9.46 -35.32
N GLY A 383 29.72 -8.72 -34.21
CA GLY A 383 29.15 -7.38 -34.05
C GLY A 383 27.71 -7.36 -33.52
N GLU A 384 27.13 -8.52 -33.20
CA GLU A 384 25.79 -8.64 -32.63
C GLU A 384 25.78 -8.18 -31.16
N GLN A 385 24.81 -7.36 -30.80
CA GLN A 385 24.69 -6.77 -29.46
C GLN A 385 23.70 -7.55 -28.59
N THR A 386 24.19 -8.14 -27.51
CA THR A 386 23.38 -8.75 -26.46
C THR A 386 23.27 -7.83 -25.25
N PHE A 387 22.09 -7.74 -24.65
CA PHE A 387 21.81 -6.84 -23.52
C PHE A 387 21.57 -7.65 -22.25
N VAL A 388 22.49 -7.59 -21.31
CA VAL A 388 22.40 -8.31 -20.03
C VAL A 388 21.87 -7.36 -18.94
N PRO A 389 20.72 -7.64 -18.30
CA PRO A 389 20.22 -6.84 -17.19
C PRO A 389 21.21 -6.79 -16.02
N GLN A 390 21.45 -5.60 -15.48
CA GLN A 390 22.41 -5.34 -14.41
C GLN A 390 21.76 -4.76 -13.16
N ALA A 391 20.76 -3.89 -13.33
CA ALA A 391 20.05 -3.26 -12.22
C ALA A 391 18.63 -2.86 -12.63
N ASN A 392 17.71 -2.84 -11.66
CA ASN A 392 16.34 -2.32 -11.81
C ASN A 392 16.21 -0.82 -11.47
N PHE A 393 17.34 -0.14 -11.29
CA PHE A 393 17.43 1.28 -10.98
C PHE A 393 18.53 1.94 -11.83
N PHE A 394 18.47 3.26 -11.95
CA PHE A 394 19.46 4.08 -12.63
C PHE A 394 19.88 5.23 -11.71
N ALA A 395 21.19 5.49 -11.63
CA ALA A 395 21.80 6.44 -10.70
C ALA A 395 22.82 7.32 -11.42
N TRP A 396 22.95 8.57 -10.98
CA TRP A 396 23.93 9.53 -11.50
C TRP A 396 24.44 10.46 -10.40
N ILE A 397 25.66 10.97 -10.58
CA ILE A 397 26.18 12.03 -9.71
C ILE A 397 25.45 13.32 -10.08
N ASN A 398 24.78 13.92 -9.10
CA ASN A 398 24.10 15.20 -9.24
C ASN A 398 25.01 16.36 -8.85
N LYS A 399 25.77 16.23 -7.76
CA LYS A 399 26.75 17.24 -7.31
C LYS A 399 28.04 16.60 -6.83
N ASP A 400 29.12 17.36 -6.99
CA ASP A 400 30.44 17.09 -6.44
C ASP A 400 30.76 18.18 -5.42
N ILE A 401 30.96 17.79 -4.18
CA ILE A 401 31.03 18.67 -3.02
C ILE A 401 32.38 18.45 -2.35
N VAL A 402 33.14 19.53 -2.19
CA VAL A 402 34.40 19.52 -1.42
C VAL A 402 34.15 20.30 -0.14
N LYS A 403 34.33 19.65 1.00
CA LYS A 403 34.38 20.28 2.32
C LYS A 403 35.85 20.46 2.69
N ASP A 404 36.24 21.69 2.98
CA ASP A 404 37.58 22.09 3.41
C ASP A 404 37.38 22.81 4.75
N ASP A 405 37.83 22.20 5.85
CA ASP A 405 37.75 22.78 7.19
C ASP A 405 39.04 23.53 7.59
N GLY A 406 39.97 23.70 6.64
CA GLY A 406 41.26 24.33 6.86
C GLY A 406 42.36 23.38 7.37
N ALA A 407 42.00 22.15 7.77
CA ALA A 407 42.95 21.09 8.16
C ALA A 407 42.91 19.91 7.18
N GLU A 408 41.73 19.52 6.72
CA GLU A 408 41.53 18.43 5.77
C GLU A 408 40.53 18.79 4.67
N ARG A 409 40.75 18.24 3.47
CA ARG A 409 39.82 18.31 2.35
C ARG A 409 39.13 16.97 2.15
N GLN A 410 37.82 16.94 2.37
CA GLN A 410 36.98 15.77 2.13
C GLN A 410 36.04 16.01 0.95
N ARG A 411 35.98 15.05 0.03
CA ARG A 411 35.14 15.13 -1.18
C ARG A 411 33.97 14.17 -1.07
N PHE A 412 32.77 14.64 -1.44
CA PHE A 412 31.51 13.91 -1.41
C PHE A 412 30.78 14.05 -2.74
N TYR A 413 30.09 13.00 -3.16
CA TYR A 413 29.15 13.03 -4.27
C TYR A 413 27.72 12.97 -3.76
N GLU A 414 26.87 13.89 -4.21
CA GLU A 414 25.42 13.78 -4.04
C GLU A 414 24.89 12.92 -5.20
N LEU A 415 24.43 11.72 -4.90
CA LEU A 415 23.87 10.80 -5.88
C LEU A 415 22.35 10.93 -5.92
N GLU A 416 21.81 10.99 -7.13
CA GLU A 416 20.39 10.82 -7.37
C GLU A 416 20.16 9.54 -8.16
N GLY A 417 18.94 9.01 -8.08
CA GLY A 417 18.57 7.88 -8.90
C GLY A 417 17.06 7.74 -9.07
N CYS A 418 16.66 6.75 -9.85
CA CYS A 418 15.27 6.36 -10.02
C CYS A 418 15.16 4.85 -10.21
N ILE A 419 14.05 4.30 -9.75
CA ILE A 419 13.65 2.93 -10.03
C ILE A 419 13.03 2.88 -11.44
N LEU A 420 13.56 2.03 -12.31
CA LEU A 420 13.24 2.06 -13.74
C LEU A 420 11.84 1.52 -14.06
N TYR A 421 11.30 0.59 -13.26
CA TYR A 421 9.98 0.00 -13.52
C TYR A 421 8.80 0.93 -13.24
N ASN A 422 8.96 1.93 -12.36
CA ASN A 422 7.89 2.85 -11.96
C ASN A 422 8.29 4.33 -12.00
N GLY A 423 9.53 4.64 -12.39
CA GLY A 423 10.07 6.00 -12.43
C GLY A 423 10.21 6.67 -11.07
N LYS A 424 10.03 5.94 -9.95
CA LYS A 424 10.10 6.51 -8.60
C LYS A 424 11.52 7.00 -8.35
N ARG A 425 11.68 8.30 -8.06
CA ARG A 425 12.97 8.89 -7.68
C ARG A 425 13.42 8.30 -6.35
N LEU A 426 14.68 7.90 -6.28
CA LEU A 426 15.36 7.52 -5.06
C LEU A 426 15.77 8.79 -4.32
N PRO A 427 15.72 8.80 -2.98
CA PRO A 427 16.15 9.97 -2.21
C PRO A 427 17.62 10.27 -2.51
N PRO A 428 18.03 11.54 -2.64
CA PRO A 428 19.43 11.86 -2.84
C PRO A 428 20.25 11.39 -1.63
N ILE A 429 21.42 10.80 -1.88
CA ILE A 429 22.34 10.37 -0.83
C ILE A 429 23.69 11.08 -1.02
N LEU A 430 24.31 11.46 0.09
CA LEU A 430 25.67 11.98 0.11
C LEU A 430 26.64 10.83 0.35
N VAL A 431 27.60 10.67 -0.54
CA VAL A 431 28.54 9.54 -0.55
C VAL A 431 29.96 10.09 -0.52
N PRO A 432 30.80 9.71 0.46
CA PRO A 432 32.23 10.03 0.41
C PRO A 432 32.84 9.54 -0.90
N ALA A 433 33.67 10.35 -1.56
CA ALA A 433 34.26 10.00 -2.85
C ALA A 433 35.06 8.68 -2.79
N SER A 434 35.64 8.36 -1.62
CA SER A 434 36.33 7.09 -1.33
C SER A 434 35.40 5.88 -1.36
N ASP A 435 34.15 6.04 -0.93
CA ASP A 435 33.17 4.94 -0.89
C ASP A 435 32.42 4.79 -2.20
N PHE A 436 32.43 5.82 -3.04
CA PHE A 436 31.72 5.84 -4.32
C PHE A 436 32.15 4.70 -5.25
N GLU A 437 33.46 4.47 -5.38
CA GLU A 437 34.00 3.41 -6.24
C GLU A 437 33.68 1.99 -5.75
N SER A 438 33.50 1.84 -4.44
CA SER A 438 33.24 0.55 -3.80
C SER A 438 31.77 0.10 -3.91
N MET A 439 30.88 0.97 -4.39
CA MET A 439 29.43 0.74 -4.48
C MET A 439 28.74 0.43 -3.13
N LYS A 440 29.43 0.60 -2.00
CA LYS A 440 28.87 0.39 -0.65
C LYS A 440 27.67 1.30 -0.37
N TRP A 441 27.64 2.46 -1.02
CA TRP A 441 26.55 3.44 -0.92
C TRP A 441 25.19 2.93 -1.42
N LEU A 442 25.12 1.81 -2.17
CA LEU A 442 23.85 1.19 -2.56
C LEU A 442 23.00 0.76 -1.35
N ALA A 443 23.65 0.42 -0.23
CA ALA A 443 22.96 0.13 1.03
C ALA A 443 22.17 1.35 1.54
N GLY A 444 22.62 2.57 1.24
CA GLY A 444 21.93 3.81 1.58
C GLY A 444 20.58 4.00 0.87
N TRP A 445 20.30 3.25 -0.20
CA TRP A 445 18.98 3.18 -0.84
C TRP A 445 18.18 1.93 -0.46
N GLY A 446 18.71 1.08 0.43
CA GLY A 446 18.04 -0.15 0.85
C GLY A 446 17.93 -1.21 -0.25
N LEU A 447 18.79 -1.15 -1.27
CA LEU A 447 18.82 -2.15 -2.34
C LEU A 447 19.70 -3.33 -1.91
N SER A 448 19.11 -4.53 -1.78
CA SER A 448 19.86 -5.77 -1.54
C SER A 448 20.66 -6.18 -2.79
N ARG A 449 21.71 -7.00 -2.61
CA ARG A 449 22.71 -7.39 -3.62
C ARG A 449 22.16 -8.21 -4.81
N THR A 450 21.25 -7.65 -5.60
CA THR A 450 20.94 -8.10 -6.97
C THR A 450 21.54 -7.12 -7.98
N SER A 451 22.83 -6.82 -7.81
CA SER A 451 23.68 -6.25 -8.86
C SER A 451 24.62 -7.35 -9.31
N SER A 452 24.29 -8.01 -10.42
CA SER A 452 25.13 -9.05 -11.03
C SER A 452 26.34 -8.41 -11.70
N ARG A 453 27.32 -7.95 -10.90
CA ARG A 453 28.57 -7.33 -11.36
C ARG A 453 28.35 -6.17 -12.36
N ALA A 454 27.75 -5.08 -11.89
CA ALA A 454 27.88 -3.80 -12.61
C ALA A 454 29.33 -3.30 -12.51
N THR A 455 30.10 -3.40 -13.61
CA THR A 455 31.51 -2.98 -13.65
C THR A 455 31.67 -1.46 -13.69
N ARG A 456 32.12 -0.87 -12.57
CA ARG A 456 32.93 0.36 -12.38
C ARG A 456 32.60 1.67 -13.13
N SER A 457 31.62 1.71 -14.04
CA SER A 457 31.69 2.69 -15.12
C SER A 457 30.35 3.07 -15.77
N GLY A 458 29.23 2.60 -15.22
CA GLY A 458 27.88 2.92 -15.70
C GLY A 458 27.25 4.15 -15.04
N ILE A 459 28.01 4.92 -14.24
CA ILE A 459 27.52 6.15 -13.61
C ILE A 459 28.15 7.32 -14.35
N PRO A 460 27.37 8.13 -15.10
CA PRO A 460 27.93 9.28 -15.80
C PRO A 460 28.47 10.28 -14.77
N SER A 461 29.79 10.45 -14.70
CA SER A 461 30.40 11.55 -13.98
C SER A 461 30.25 12.81 -14.83
N ALA A 462 29.34 13.70 -14.45
CA ALA A 462 29.28 15.04 -15.03
C ALA A 462 30.47 15.85 -14.49
N THR A 463 31.65 15.68 -15.08
CA THR A 463 32.77 16.58 -14.84
C THR A 463 32.44 17.92 -15.49
N PRO A 464 32.35 19.05 -14.75
CA PRO A 464 32.27 20.35 -15.39
C PRO A 464 33.64 20.64 -16.00
N SER A 465 33.71 20.64 -17.33
CA SER A 465 34.89 21.13 -18.06
C SER A 465 35.00 22.64 -17.89
N ASN A 466 35.60 23.09 -16.78
CA ASN A 466 36.08 24.46 -16.63
C ASN A 466 37.61 24.42 -16.45
N ARG A 467 38.31 24.01 -17.51
CA ARG A 467 39.66 24.54 -17.78
C ARG A 467 39.49 25.81 -18.61
N ARG A 468 39.35 26.95 -17.96
CA ARG A 468 39.86 28.20 -18.54
C ARG A 468 41.35 28.28 -18.19
N ARG A 469 42.19 27.95 -19.17
CA ARG A 469 43.56 28.44 -19.27
C ARG A 469 43.60 29.38 -20.48
N ALA A 470 43.80 30.66 -20.19
CA ALA A 470 44.33 31.76 -21.00
C ALA A 470 43.88 33.02 -20.26
N GLY A 471 44.72 33.91 -19.74
CA GLY A 471 46.12 34.18 -20.04
C GLY A 471 46.23 35.71 -20.06
N GLN A 472 46.82 36.28 -19.02
CA GLN A 472 47.75 37.41 -19.01
C GLN A 472 48.24 37.61 -17.58
#